data_AF-A0A1V5JY05-F1
#
_entry.id   AF-A0A1V5JY05-F1
#
_cell.length_a   1.000
_cell.length_b   1.000
_cell.length_c   1.000
_cell.angle_alpha   90.00
_cell.angle_beta   90.00
_cell.angle_gamma   90.00
#
_symmetry.space_group_name_H-M   'P 1'
#
loop_
_entity.id
_entity.type
_entity.pdbx_description
1 polymer ?
#
loop_
_entity_poly.entity_id
_entity_poly.type
_entity_poly.pdbx_seq_one_letter_code
_entity_poly.pdbx_strand_id
1 'polypeptide(L)'
;MAIRVLTLGTPGPTLPANNISNGMAFIWNPDFSMLRKAEVWLTAAGQIFFTLSLGEGIINTYASYLREEEDIALNGITTASTNEFAEIILGGTIAIPAAVAFFGIEGTKAIAQSGAFDLGFQALPVIFQKIPLGHLFGALWFFLLFIAGVTSSVALTQPAVAFLEDEFHWSRKRAVCTTFCLITLCTLLVVLFFKHGFLDEMDFWVGTFGLVVFAFVESLLFSWIFGIDKAWEELHKGGDIKIPKLFKYVMKYVTPLYLGVIVIAWTFQDAIGKLVMKGEPHSRHPYLWGARALMVGLLLITLLMVRKAWKMKERAADER
;
A
#
# COMPACT_ATOMS: atom_id res chain seq x y z
N MET A 1 11.41 -14.11 14.73
CA MET A 1 11.58 -12.72 15.22
C MET A 1 10.48 -12.33 16.21
N ALA A 2 9.19 -12.51 15.90
CA ALA A 2 8.09 -12.25 16.83
C ALA A 2 8.28 -12.91 18.22
N ILE A 3 8.60 -14.21 18.26
CA ILE A 3 8.92 -14.92 19.52
C ILE A 3 10.07 -14.24 20.28
N ARG A 4 11.07 -13.71 19.58
CA ARG A 4 12.19 -13.01 20.23
C ARG A 4 11.70 -11.74 20.89
N VAL A 5 10.88 -10.95 20.21
CA VAL A 5 10.30 -9.70 20.74
C VAL A 5 9.44 -9.99 21.97
N LEU A 6 8.57 -11.01 21.90
CA LEU A 6 7.73 -11.42 23.03
C LEU A 6 8.52 -11.87 24.27
N THR A 7 9.77 -12.32 24.07
CA THR A 7 10.67 -12.76 25.15
C THR A 7 11.70 -11.69 25.54
N LEU A 8 11.60 -10.47 25.00
CA LEU A 8 12.42 -9.36 25.48
C LEU A 8 11.94 -8.95 26.88
N GLY A 9 12.87 -8.94 27.83
CA GLY A 9 12.64 -8.31 29.14
C GLY A 9 12.59 -6.78 29.03
N THR A 10 12.30 -6.12 30.14
CA THR A 10 12.38 -4.65 30.24
C THR A 10 13.85 -4.21 30.03
N PRO A 11 14.16 -3.40 28.99
CA PRO A 11 15.54 -3.03 28.67
C PRO A 11 16.25 -2.21 29.77
N GLY A 12 15.49 -1.60 30.68
CA GLY A 12 16.01 -0.91 31.85
C GLY A 12 15.14 -1.13 33.10
N PRO A 13 15.69 -1.63 34.22
CA PRO A 13 14.93 -1.82 35.46
C PRO A 13 14.42 -0.50 36.06
N THR A 14 14.96 0.64 35.64
CA THR A 14 14.55 1.99 36.04
C THR A 14 13.31 2.51 35.33
N LEU A 15 12.86 1.85 34.26
CA LEU A 15 11.67 2.22 33.48
C LEU A 15 10.73 1.02 33.33
N PRO A 16 10.07 0.58 34.42
CA PRO A 16 9.25 -0.63 34.40
C PRO A 16 8.07 -0.54 33.41
N ALA A 17 7.63 0.67 33.05
CA ALA A 17 6.59 0.88 32.05
C ALA A 17 7.05 0.63 30.60
N ASN A 18 8.36 0.64 30.33
CA ASN A 18 8.92 0.39 29.00
C ASN A 18 9.15 -1.10 28.81
N ASN A 19 8.05 -1.84 28.66
CA ASN A 19 8.04 -3.29 28.53
C ASN A 19 7.18 -3.74 27.34
N ILE A 20 7.34 -5.00 26.95
CA ILE A 20 6.63 -5.58 25.79
C ILE A 20 5.12 -5.65 26.04
N SER A 21 4.67 -5.92 27.26
CA SER A 21 3.23 -5.96 27.57
C SER A 21 2.56 -4.62 27.31
N ASN A 22 3.20 -3.50 27.67
CA ASN A 22 2.70 -2.16 27.39
C ASN A 22 2.80 -1.83 25.89
N GLY A 23 3.83 -2.33 25.20
CA GLY A 23 3.91 -2.24 23.74
C GLY A 23 2.79 -2.99 23.02
N MET A 24 2.45 -4.19 23.50
CA MET A 24 1.31 -4.97 23.01
C MET A 24 -0.01 -4.29 23.36
N ALA A 25 -0.16 -3.77 24.57
CA ALA A 25 -1.33 -3.01 24.97
C ALA A 25 -1.52 -1.75 24.11
N PHE A 26 -0.43 -1.08 23.71
CA PHE A 26 -0.48 0.11 22.88
C PHE A 26 -1.05 -0.16 21.47
N ILE A 27 -0.73 -1.31 20.85
CA ILE A 27 -1.26 -1.67 19.52
C ILE A 27 -2.63 -2.37 19.58
N TRP A 28 -2.91 -3.14 20.64
CA TRP A 28 -4.10 -4.00 20.71
C TRP A 28 -5.24 -3.48 21.57
N ASN A 29 -5.03 -2.47 22.42
CA ASN A 29 -6.14 -1.86 23.16
C ASN A 29 -6.91 -0.90 22.25
N PRO A 30 -8.20 -1.16 21.98
CA PRO A 30 -8.96 -0.33 21.06
C PRO A 30 -9.29 1.03 21.68
N ASP A 31 -9.06 2.10 20.91
CA ASP A 31 -9.60 3.42 21.18
C ASP A 31 -10.80 3.70 20.26
N PHE A 32 -12.01 3.42 20.76
CA PHE A 32 -13.24 3.64 20.00
C PHE A 32 -13.52 5.12 19.67
N SER A 33 -12.85 6.07 20.33
CA SER A 33 -13.00 7.49 20.01
C SER A 33 -12.43 7.82 18.62
N MET A 34 -11.43 7.05 18.17
CA MET A 34 -10.78 7.23 16.87
C MET A 34 -11.70 6.86 15.70
N LEU A 35 -12.70 5.99 15.89
CA LEU A 35 -13.65 5.59 14.85
C LEU A 35 -14.53 6.75 14.35
N ARG A 36 -14.55 7.89 15.05
CA ARG A 36 -15.24 9.11 14.61
C ARG A 36 -14.47 9.92 13.56
N LYS A 37 -13.16 9.67 13.39
CA LYS A 37 -12.29 10.42 12.48
C LYS A 37 -12.30 9.76 11.11
N ALA A 38 -12.69 10.49 10.07
CA ALA A 38 -12.72 9.94 8.71
C ALA A 38 -11.31 9.54 8.21
N GLU A 39 -10.28 10.29 8.60
CA GLU A 39 -8.88 9.97 8.30
C GLU A 39 -8.48 8.55 8.71
N VAL A 40 -8.93 8.06 9.88
CA VAL A 40 -8.60 6.70 10.36
C VAL A 40 -9.11 5.64 9.40
N TRP A 41 -10.32 5.82 8.87
CA TRP A 41 -10.92 4.90 7.92
C TRP A 41 -10.27 4.99 6.54
N LEU A 42 -9.92 6.21 6.10
CA LEU A 42 -9.19 6.41 4.84
C LEU A 42 -7.82 5.73 4.89
N THR A 43 -7.04 5.98 5.94
CA THR A 43 -5.70 5.39 6.10
C THR A 43 -5.79 3.87 6.24
N ALA A 44 -6.76 3.34 7.00
CA ALA A 44 -6.95 1.91 7.12
C ALA A 44 -7.35 1.24 5.79
N ALA A 45 -8.27 1.86 5.04
CA ALA A 45 -8.64 1.36 3.71
C ALA A 45 -7.47 1.43 2.73
N GLY A 46 -6.76 2.56 2.69
CA GLY A 46 -5.56 2.73 1.87
C GLY A 46 -4.50 1.68 2.17
N GLN A 47 -4.22 1.42 3.45
CA GLN A 47 -3.27 0.39 3.87
C GLN A 47 -3.66 -1.01 3.36
N ILE A 48 -4.93 -1.40 3.49
CA ILE A 48 -5.40 -2.72 3.02
C ILE A 48 -5.33 -2.83 1.49
N PHE A 49 -5.65 -1.75 0.76
CA PHE A 49 -5.49 -1.78 -0.70
C PHE A 49 -4.02 -1.83 -1.12
N PHE A 50 -3.15 -1.07 -0.47
CA PHE A 50 -1.72 -1.03 -0.76
C PHE A 50 -1.06 -2.39 -0.51
N THR A 51 -1.29 -2.99 0.66
CA THR A 51 -0.65 -4.26 1.02
C THR A 51 -1.11 -5.44 0.16
N LEU A 52 -2.35 -5.39 -0.35
CA LEU A 52 -2.90 -6.40 -1.26
C LEU A 52 -2.72 -6.04 -2.75
N SER A 53 -2.04 -4.94 -3.07
CA SER A 53 -1.81 -4.47 -4.45
C SER A 53 -3.10 -4.21 -5.26
N LEU A 54 -4.15 -3.76 -4.59
CA LEU A 54 -5.48 -3.52 -5.14
C LEU A 54 -5.66 -2.04 -5.53
N GLY A 55 -6.33 -1.77 -6.65
CA GLY A 55 -6.50 -0.41 -7.20
C GLY A 55 -5.28 0.10 -7.98
N GLU A 56 -4.24 -0.72 -8.14
CA GLU A 56 -3.00 -0.39 -8.86
C GLU A 56 -2.89 -1.07 -10.24
N GLY A 57 -3.82 -1.96 -10.57
CA GLY A 57 -3.81 -2.77 -11.80
C GLY A 57 -2.81 -3.95 -11.78
N ILE A 58 -2.03 -4.12 -10.71
CA ILE A 58 -1.06 -5.22 -10.56
C ILE A 58 -1.75 -6.59 -10.61
N ILE A 59 -2.77 -6.77 -9.78
CA ILE A 59 -3.51 -8.04 -9.74
C ILE A 59 -4.21 -8.30 -11.08
N ASN A 60 -4.72 -7.28 -11.76
CA ASN A 60 -5.32 -7.41 -13.08
C ASN A 60 -4.29 -7.87 -14.13
N THR A 61 -3.09 -7.29 -14.11
CA THR A 61 -1.99 -7.72 -14.99
C THR A 61 -1.61 -9.17 -14.72
N TYR A 62 -1.48 -9.60 -13.46
CA TYR A 62 -1.19 -11.00 -13.15
C TYR A 62 -2.34 -11.95 -13.51
N ALA A 63 -3.57 -11.54 -13.30
CA ALA A 63 -4.75 -12.32 -13.68
C ALA A 63 -4.83 -12.56 -15.19
N SER A 64 -4.32 -11.63 -16.03
CA SER A 64 -4.29 -11.82 -17.49
C SER A 64 -3.37 -12.95 -17.96
N TYR A 65 -2.49 -13.46 -17.10
CA TYR A 65 -1.63 -14.62 -17.38
C TYR A 65 -2.21 -15.95 -16.90
N LEU A 66 -3.32 -15.91 -16.13
CA LEU A 66 -3.99 -17.11 -15.63
C LEU A 66 -4.82 -17.78 -16.74
N ARG A 67 -4.99 -19.09 -16.60
CA ARG A 67 -5.92 -19.85 -17.45
C ARG A 67 -7.34 -19.75 -16.89
N GLU A 68 -8.31 -19.95 -17.77
CA GLU A 68 -9.74 -19.77 -17.47
C GLU A 68 -10.29 -20.68 -16.35
N GLU A 69 -9.69 -21.85 -16.13
CA GLU A 69 -10.10 -22.83 -15.10
C GLU A 69 -9.16 -22.84 -13.88
N GLU A 70 -8.33 -21.81 -13.69
CA GLU A 70 -7.51 -21.69 -12.49
C GLU A 70 -8.30 -21.09 -11.32
N ASP A 71 -8.23 -21.72 -10.15
CA ASP A 71 -8.95 -21.26 -8.97
C ASP A 71 -8.42 -19.90 -8.49
N ILE A 72 -9.23 -18.86 -8.64
CA ILE A 72 -8.93 -17.52 -8.11
C ILE A 72 -9.58 -17.27 -6.74
N ALA A 73 -10.58 -18.04 -6.34
CA ALA A 73 -11.30 -17.88 -5.09
C ALA A 73 -10.45 -18.34 -3.90
N LEU A 74 -9.94 -19.58 -3.92
CA LEU A 74 -9.08 -20.09 -2.85
C LEU A 74 -7.75 -19.36 -2.81
N ASN A 75 -7.15 -19.10 -3.97
CA ASN A 75 -5.89 -18.38 -4.08
C ASN A 75 -6.01 -16.95 -3.55
N GLY A 76 -7.09 -16.23 -3.89
CA GLY A 76 -7.35 -14.89 -3.37
C GLY A 76 -7.49 -14.85 -1.85
N ILE A 77 -8.32 -15.72 -1.27
CA ILE A 77 -8.51 -15.78 0.20
C ILE A 77 -7.23 -16.19 0.92
N THR A 78 -6.52 -17.19 0.41
CA THR A 78 -5.27 -17.68 1.01
C THR A 78 -4.20 -16.60 0.99
N THR A 79 -4.08 -15.89 -0.14
CA THR A 79 -3.12 -14.80 -0.30
C THR A 79 -3.42 -13.67 0.67
N ALA A 80 -4.66 -13.17 0.69
CA ALA A 80 -5.07 -12.11 1.62
C ALA A 80 -4.88 -12.52 3.08
N SER A 81 -5.33 -13.71 3.47
CA SER A 81 -5.22 -14.19 4.85
C SER A 81 -3.78 -14.37 5.30
N THR A 82 -2.91 -14.88 4.42
CA THR A 82 -1.49 -15.07 4.73
C THR A 82 -0.76 -13.73 4.81
N ASN A 83 -1.10 -12.78 3.93
CA ASN A 83 -0.58 -11.43 3.96
C ASN A 83 -0.91 -10.73 5.29
N GLU A 84 -2.18 -10.68 5.66
CA GLU A 84 -2.63 -10.02 6.90
C GLU A 84 -2.07 -10.71 8.15
N PHE A 85 -1.92 -12.04 8.12
CA PHE A 85 -1.25 -12.74 9.21
C PHE A 85 0.23 -12.32 9.34
N ALA A 86 0.95 -12.22 8.23
CA ALA A 86 2.35 -11.80 8.24
C ALA A 86 2.51 -10.33 8.65
N GLU A 87 1.72 -9.43 8.08
CA GLU A 87 1.82 -7.99 8.32
C GLU A 87 1.28 -7.61 9.69
N ILE A 88 0.00 -7.87 9.94
CA ILE A 88 -0.73 -7.36 11.11
C ILE A 88 -0.36 -8.15 12.35
N ILE A 89 -0.36 -9.49 12.27
CA ILE A 89 -0.08 -10.32 13.43
C ILE A 89 1.42 -10.41 13.71
N LEU A 90 2.23 -10.84 12.75
CA LEU A 90 3.67 -10.98 12.98
C LEU A 90 4.40 -9.63 13.00
N GLY A 91 4.18 -8.78 11.99
CA GLY A 91 4.80 -7.46 11.89
C GLY A 91 4.39 -6.53 13.04
N GLY A 92 3.09 -6.44 13.32
CA GLY A 92 2.54 -5.67 14.45
C GLY A 92 3.07 -6.13 15.81
N THR A 93 3.38 -7.42 15.98
CA THR A 93 3.99 -7.95 17.22
C THR A 93 5.49 -7.65 17.34
N ILE A 94 6.16 -7.27 16.25
CA ILE A 94 7.60 -7.04 16.23
C ILE A 94 7.93 -5.57 16.46
N ALA A 95 7.55 -4.70 15.52
CA ALA A 95 8.17 -3.38 15.41
C ALA A 95 7.72 -2.42 16.53
N ILE A 96 6.41 -2.24 16.70
CA ILE A 96 5.83 -1.32 17.68
C ILE A 96 6.13 -1.80 19.12
N PRO A 97 5.90 -3.07 19.51
CA PRO A 97 6.18 -3.51 20.87
C PRO A 97 7.67 -3.41 21.23
N ALA A 98 8.57 -3.74 20.31
CA ALA A 98 10.00 -3.57 20.53
C ALA A 98 10.37 -2.08 20.68
N ALA A 99 9.81 -1.20 19.85
CA ALA A 99 10.03 0.24 19.98
C ALA A 99 9.52 0.78 21.33
N VAL A 100 8.33 0.39 21.77
CA VAL A 100 7.79 0.82 23.07
C VAL A 100 8.65 0.33 24.23
N ALA A 101 9.17 -0.90 24.17
CA ALA A 101 10.06 -1.41 25.21
C ALA A 101 11.38 -0.62 25.31
N PHE A 102 11.90 -0.10 24.19
CA PHE A 102 13.20 0.60 24.18
C PHE A 102 13.10 2.13 24.28
N PHE A 103 12.04 2.72 23.77
CA PHE A 103 11.86 4.17 23.64
C PHE A 103 10.66 4.71 24.42
N GLY A 104 9.84 3.83 25.01
CA GLY A 104 8.56 4.20 25.61
C GLY A 104 7.49 4.55 24.56
N ILE A 105 6.25 4.77 25.02
CA ILE A 105 5.12 5.08 24.12
C ILE A 105 5.35 6.41 23.38
N GLU A 106 5.72 7.47 24.10
CA GLU A 106 5.90 8.80 23.50
C GLU A 106 7.10 8.84 22.55
N GLY A 107 8.21 8.18 22.89
CA GLY A 107 9.35 8.05 21.99
C GLY A 107 8.99 7.24 20.73
N THR A 108 8.21 6.17 20.87
CA THR A 108 7.74 5.38 19.73
C THR A 108 6.84 6.18 18.80
N LYS A 109 5.89 6.96 19.36
CA LYS A 109 5.03 7.85 18.57
C LYS A 109 5.85 8.90 17.82
N ALA A 110 6.81 9.54 18.49
CA ALA A 110 7.67 10.54 17.86
C ALA A 110 8.47 9.96 16.68
N ILE A 111 9.02 8.74 16.84
CA ILE A 111 9.72 8.03 15.75
C ILE A 111 8.74 7.70 14.62
N ALA A 112 7.57 7.13 14.92
CA ALA A 112 6.58 6.75 13.91
C ALA A 112 6.03 7.96 13.13
N GLN A 113 5.96 9.13 13.75
CA GLN A 113 5.51 10.38 13.12
C GLN A 113 6.62 11.11 12.34
N SER A 114 7.88 10.70 12.47
CA SER A 114 9.00 11.39 11.85
C SER A 114 9.17 11.03 10.36
N GLY A 115 8.65 9.88 9.92
CA GLY A 115 8.58 9.50 8.51
C GLY A 115 8.32 8.00 8.30
N ALA A 116 7.98 7.63 7.07
CA ALA A 116 7.58 6.26 6.69
C ALA A 116 8.62 5.17 7.02
N PHE A 117 9.92 5.50 7.05
CA PHE A 117 11.00 4.53 7.26
C PHE A 117 11.51 4.45 8.71
N ASP A 118 11.13 5.39 9.57
CA ASP A 118 11.89 5.64 10.79
C ASP A 118 11.79 4.52 11.82
N LEU A 119 10.64 3.86 11.91
CA LEU A 119 10.50 2.70 12.78
C LEU A 119 11.40 1.53 12.32
N GLY A 120 11.48 1.28 11.01
CA GLY A 120 12.24 0.19 10.42
C GLY A 120 13.75 0.43 10.36
N PHE A 121 14.16 1.69 10.13
CA PHE A 121 15.54 2.06 9.80
C PHE A 121 16.23 2.95 10.84
N GLN A 122 15.50 3.54 11.80
CA GLN A 122 16.10 4.27 12.92
C GLN A 122 15.92 3.51 14.24
N ALA A 123 14.69 3.11 14.58
CA ALA A 123 14.41 2.43 15.85
C ALA A 123 15.01 1.02 15.91
N LEU A 124 14.68 0.16 14.95
CA LEU A 124 15.07 -1.25 15.00
C LEU A 124 16.58 -1.50 14.98
N PRO A 125 17.42 -0.79 14.19
CA PRO A 125 18.87 -0.93 14.28
C PRO A 125 19.43 -0.66 15.68
N VAL A 126 18.93 0.39 16.34
CA VAL A 126 19.34 0.75 17.71
C VAL A 126 18.89 -0.32 18.70
N ILE A 127 17.71 -0.91 18.52
CA ILE A 127 17.22 -2.02 19.34
C ILE A 127 18.11 -3.24 19.16
N PHE A 128 18.45 -3.61 17.93
CA PHE A 128 19.28 -4.78 17.65
C PHE A 128 20.65 -4.68 18.31
N GLN A 129 21.27 -3.50 18.34
CA GLN A 129 22.55 -3.30 19.03
C GLN A 129 22.49 -3.59 20.54
N LYS A 130 21.30 -3.54 21.15
CA LYS A 130 21.11 -3.67 22.60
C LYS A 130 20.62 -5.05 23.04
N ILE A 131 20.25 -5.93 22.11
CA ILE A 131 19.73 -7.27 22.46
C ILE A 131 20.77 -8.37 22.20
N PRO A 132 20.78 -9.45 23.01
CA PRO A 132 21.56 -10.64 22.70
C PRO A 132 21.24 -11.19 21.31
N LEU A 133 22.27 -11.58 20.56
CA LEU A 133 22.21 -11.99 19.14
C LEU A 133 21.63 -10.90 18.22
N GLY A 134 21.78 -9.63 18.60
CA GLY A 134 21.37 -8.46 17.84
C GLY A 134 21.74 -8.48 16.37
N HIS A 135 23.00 -8.78 16.05
CA HIS A 135 23.48 -8.84 14.67
C HIS A 135 22.74 -9.89 13.82
N LEU A 136 22.39 -11.05 14.39
CA LEU A 136 21.60 -12.07 13.70
C LEU A 136 20.19 -11.56 13.41
N PHE A 137 19.51 -10.98 14.40
CA PHE A 137 18.15 -10.45 14.21
C PHE A 137 18.12 -9.25 13.27
N GLY A 138 19.14 -8.39 13.31
CA GLY A 138 19.32 -7.30 12.35
C GLY A 138 19.53 -7.82 10.94
N ALA A 139 20.39 -8.83 10.75
CA ALA A 139 20.58 -9.45 9.44
C ALA A 139 19.28 -10.05 8.89
N LEU A 140 18.53 -10.79 9.72
CA LEU A 140 17.24 -11.37 9.33
C LEU A 140 16.20 -10.30 8.98
N TRP A 141 16.11 -9.22 9.77
CA TRP A 141 15.19 -8.11 9.52
C TRP A 141 15.48 -7.42 8.19
N PHE A 142 16.72 -7.01 7.97
CA PHE A 142 17.08 -6.31 6.73
C PHE A 142 17.09 -7.22 5.52
N PHE A 143 17.40 -8.50 5.69
CA PHE A 143 17.24 -9.48 4.62
C PHE A 143 15.77 -9.67 4.23
N LEU A 144 14.86 -9.73 5.21
CA LEU A 144 13.42 -9.76 4.95
C LEU A 144 12.95 -8.50 4.22
N LEU A 145 13.36 -7.31 4.67
CA LEU A 145 13.03 -6.05 3.99
C LEU A 145 13.59 -5.99 2.55
N PHE A 146 14.79 -6.53 2.34
CA PHE A 146 15.39 -6.63 1.01
C PHE A 146 14.55 -7.52 0.08
N ILE A 147 14.17 -8.72 0.53
CA ILE A 147 13.32 -9.62 -0.27
C ILE A 147 11.96 -8.96 -0.54
N ALA A 148 11.31 -8.39 0.48
CA ALA A 148 10.03 -7.70 0.33
C ALA A 148 10.11 -6.53 -0.67
N GLY A 149 11.17 -5.73 -0.61
CA GLY A 149 11.40 -4.63 -1.54
C GLY A 149 11.62 -5.11 -2.98
N VAL A 150 12.41 -6.17 -3.18
CA VAL A 150 12.67 -6.73 -4.51
C VAL A 150 11.39 -7.31 -5.12
N THR A 151 10.66 -8.15 -4.39
CA THR A 151 9.43 -8.78 -4.90
C THR A 151 8.37 -7.74 -5.26
N SER A 152 8.19 -6.73 -4.40
CA SER A 152 7.23 -5.65 -4.65
C SER A 152 7.62 -4.79 -5.84
N SER A 153 8.92 -4.48 -5.99
CA SER A 153 9.41 -3.69 -7.13
C SER A 153 9.14 -4.37 -8.47
N VAL A 154 9.30 -5.70 -8.55
CA VAL A 154 8.97 -6.46 -9.76
C VAL A 154 7.47 -6.38 -10.05
N ALA A 155 6.62 -6.55 -9.03
CA ALA A 155 5.17 -6.50 -9.19
C ALA A 155 4.66 -5.12 -9.63
N LEU A 156 5.12 -4.05 -8.99
CA LEU A 156 4.76 -2.66 -9.31
C LEU A 156 5.21 -2.23 -10.71
N THR A 157 6.30 -2.79 -11.22
CA THR A 157 6.82 -2.45 -12.55
C THR A 157 6.07 -3.17 -13.68
N GLN A 158 5.49 -4.34 -13.40
CA GLN A 158 4.92 -5.21 -14.43
C GLN A 158 3.75 -4.57 -15.20
N PRO A 159 2.77 -3.87 -14.58
CA PRO A 159 1.67 -3.24 -15.32
C PRO A 159 2.15 -2.22 -16.36
N ALA A 160 3.15 -1.42 -16.03
CA ALA A 160 3.71 -0.43 -16.95
C ALA A 160 4.43 -1.11 -18.13
N VAL A 161 5.16 -2.20 -17.86
CA VAL A 161 5.82 -3.00 -18.91
C VAL A 161 4.79 -3.67 -19.82
N ALA A 162 3.80 -4.35 -19.24
CA ALA A 162 2.74 -5.03 -19.98
C ALA A 162 1.96 -4.04 -20.86
N PHE A 163 1.61 -2.87 -20.34
CA PHE A 163 0.96 -1.82 -21.12
C PHE A 163 1.77 -1.39 -22.36
N LEU A 164 3.10 -1.25 -22.24
CA LEU A 164 3.96 -0.90 -23.37
C LEU A 164 4.12 -2.06 -24.38
N GLU A 165 4.15 -3.30 -23.91
CA GLU A 165 4.22 -4.48 -24.78
C GLU A 165 2.91 -4.71 -25.54
N ASP A 166 1.77 -4.67 -24.84
CA ASP A 166 0.47 -5.05 -25.37
C ASP A 166 -0.15 -3.94 -26.24
N GLU A 167 -0.06 -2.68 -25.79
CA GLU A 167 -0.73 -1.55 -26.46
C GLU A 167 0.16 -0.84 -27.48
N PHE A 168 1.48 -0.87 -27.28
CA PHE A 168 2.44 -0.21 -28.18
C PHE A 168 3.32 -1.19 -28.95
N HIS A 169 3.18 -2.50 -28.72
CA HIS A 169 3.96 -3.55 -29.39
C HIS A 169 5.48 -3.34 -29.26
N TRP A 170 5.93 -2.79 -28.14
CA TRP A 170 7.35 -2.65 -27.86
C TRP A 170 7.97 -4.01 -27.54
N SER A 171 9.23 -4.21 -27.91
CA SER A 171 9.96 -5.37 -27.41
C SER A 171 10.16 -5.27 -25.91
N ARG A 172 10.10 -6.42 -25.20
CA ARG A 172 10.31 -6.50 -23.74
C ARG A 172 11.50 -5.69 -23.25
N LYS A 173 12.64 -5.85 -23.92
CA LYS A 173 13.88 -5.13 -23.57
C LYS A 173 13.68 -3.62 -23.60
N ARG A 174 12.98 -3.09 -24.63
CA ARG A 174 12.69 -1.66 -24.73
C ARG A 174 11.73 -1.22 -23.64
N ALA A 175 10.62 -1.93 -23.43
CA ALA A 175 9.61 -1.62 -22.41
C ALA A 175 10.22 -1.57 -20.99
N VAL A 176 11.00 -2.61 -20.63
CA VAL A 176 11.68 -2.70 -19.34
C VAL A 176 12.70 -1.57 -19.18
N CYS A 177 13.60 -1.35 -20.14
CA CYS A 177 14.61 -0.30 -20.03
C CYS A 177 13.99 1.09 -19.93
N THR A 178 12.95 1.39 -20.71
CA THR A 178 12.27 2.70 -20.64
C THR A 178 11.58 2.90 -19.30
N THR A 179 10.84 1.89 -18.82
CA THR A 179 10.14 1.95 -17.53
C THR A 179 11.14 2.11 -16.38
N PHE A 180 12.21 1.33 -16.38
CA PHE A 180 13.28 1.42 -15.38
C PHE A 180 13.95 2.81 -15.37
N CYS A 181 14.29 3.36 -16.53
CA CYS A 181 14.87 4.70 -16.63
C CYS A 181 13.91 5.76 -16.08
N LEU A 182 12.62 5.70 -16.42
CA LEU A 182 11.61 6.64 -15.94
C LEU A 182 11.45 6.56 -14.42
N ILE A 183 11.29 5.35 -13.87
CA ILE A 183 11.17 5.12 -12.43
C ILE A 183 12.42 5.64 -11.72
N THR A 184 13.62 5.31 -12.23
CA THR A 184 14.89 5.77 -11.64
C THR A 184 14.96 7.30 -11.58
N LEU A 185 14.59 8.00 -12.66
CA LEU A 185 14.56 9.46 -12.69
C LEU A 185 13.59 10.04 -11.66
N CYS A 186 12.41 9.45 -11.51
CA CYS A 186 11.44 9.88 -10.50
C CYS A 186 11.96 9.63 -9.08
N THR A 187 12.56 8.47 -8.83
CA THR A 187 13.15 8.10 -7.54
C THR A 187 14.31 9.03 -7.15
N LEU A 188 15.10 9.52 -8.10
CA LEU A 188 16.15 10.50 -7.80
C LEU A 188 15.57 11.79 -7.20
N LEU A 189 14.40 12.26 -7.66
CA LEU A 189 13.72 13.41 -7.06
C LEU A 189 13.27 13.12 -5.63
N VAL A 190 12.74 11.91 -5.39
CA VAL A 190 12.38 11.45 -4.04
C VAL A 190 13.59 11.48 -3.12
N VAL A 191 14.75 10.95 -3.56
CA VAL A 191 15.98 10.92 -2.76
C VAL A 191 16.49 12.34 -2.48
N LEU A 192 16.52 13.22 -3.48
CA LEU A 192 16.99 14.60 -3.32
C LEU A 192 16.14 15.42 -2.33
N PHE A 193 14.83 15.18 -2.32
CA PHE A 193 13.88 15.95 -1.53
C PHE A 193 13.27 15.18 -0.35
N PHE A 194 13.84 14.02 0.00
CA PHE A 194 13.35 13.13 1.05
C PHE A 194 13.14 13.88 2.38
N LYS A 195 14.14 14.64 2.83
CA LYS A 195 14.09 15.42 4.09
C LYS A 195 12.98 16.49 4.15
N HIS A 196 12.37 16.82 3.02
CA HIS A 196 11.31 17.82 2.91
C HIS A 196 9.90 17.22 2.86
N GLY A 197 9.76 15.90 3.02
CA GLY A 197 8.47 15.21 2.98
C GLY A 197 7.98 14.87 1.58
N PHE A 198 8.88 14.86 0.57
CA PHE A 198 8.50 14.58 -0.82
C PHE A 198 7.92 13.17 -0.98
N LEU A 199 8.50 12.18 -0.30
CA LEU A 199 7.98 10.81 -0.31
C LEU A 199 6.64 10.73 0.42
N ASP A 200 6.54 11.29 1.63
CA ASP A 200 5.33 11.21 2.45
C ASP A 200 4.12 11.86 1.74
N GLU A 201 4.36 12.93 0.96
CA GLU A 201 3.32 13.56 0.14
C GLU A 201 2.85 12.63 -1.00
N MET A 202 3.77 11.95 -1.67
CA MET A 202 3.42 10.98 -2.73
C MET A 202 2.70 9.76 -2.15
N ASP A 203 3.21 9.23 -1.05
CA ASP A 203 2.67 8.08 -0.34
C ASP A 203 1.21 8.31 0.08
N PHE A 204 0.93 9.49 0.65
CA PHE A 204 -0.44 9.86 1.00
C PHE A 204 -1.36 9.94 -0.23
N TRP A 205 -0.98 10.70 -1.27
CA TRP A 205 -1.89 10.96 -2.39
C TRP A 205 -2.09 9.75 -3.31
N VAL A 206 -1.06 8.95 -3.53
CA VAL A 206 -1.12 7.79 -4.42
C VAL A 206 -1.38 6.52 -3.64
N GLY A 207 -0.56 6.21 -2.64
CA GLY A 207 -0.58 4.96 -1.88
C GLY A 207 -1.69 4.86 -0.82
N THR A 208 -2.29 5.99 -0.42
CA THR A 208 -3.44 5.98 0.51
C THR A 208 -4.72 6.47 -0.16
N PHE A 209 -4.80 7.76 -0.49
CA PHE A 209 -6.03 8.37 -1.01
C PHE A 209 -6.36 7.86 -2.43
N GLY A 210 -5.38 7.85 -3.32
CA GLY A 210 -5.53 7.42 -4.71
C GLY A 210 -6.05 6.00 -4.83
N LEU A 211 -5.47 5.05 -4.08
CA LEU A 211 -5.93 3.66 -4.06
C LEU A 211 -7.39 3.52 -3.64
N VAL A 212 -7.83 4.23 -2.60
CA VAL A 212 -9.23 4.18 -2.16
C VAL A 212 -10.17 4.69 -3.24
N VAL A 213 -9.78 5.75 -3.96
CA VAL A 213 -10.57 6.30 -5.07
C VAL A 213 -10.61 5.33 -6.26
N PHE A 214 -9.46 4.75 -6.65
CA PHE A 214 -9.40 3.78 -7.73
C PHE A 214 -10.20 2.52 -7.39
N ALA A 215 -10.03 1.98 -6.17
CA ALA A 215 -10.80 0.84 -5.70
C ALA A 215 -12.30 1.12 -5.65
N PHE A 216 -12.72 2.34 -5.29
CA PHE A 216 -14.13 2.74 -5.37
C PHE A 216 -14.65 2.66 -6.81
N VAL A 217 -13.93 3.27 -7.75
CA VAL A 217 -14.31 3.25 -9.17
C VAL A 217 -14.31 1.82 -9.71
N GLU A 218 -13.25 1.05 -9.49
CA GLU A 218 -13.15 -0.35 -9.92
C GLU A 218 -14.28 -1.20 -9.34
N SER A 219 -14.64 -1.01 -8.06
CA SER A 219 -15.74 -1.73 -7.44
C SER A 219 -17.09 -1.46 -8.13
N LEU A 220 -17.34 -0.22 -8.58
CA LEU A 220 -18.54 0.15 -9.34
C LEU A 220 -18.52 -0.45 -10.75
N LEU A 221 -17.39 -0.32 -11.46
CA LEU A 221 -17.23 -0.89 -12.80
C LEU A 221 -17.46 -2.40 -12.77
N PHE A 222 -16.84 -3.09 -11.82
CA PHE A 222 -16.91 -4.55 -11.71
C PHE A 222 -18.31 -5.04 -11.28
N SER A 223 -18.88 -4.47 -10.22
CA SER A 223 -20.13 -5.02 -9.66
C SER A 223 -21.41 -4.55 -10.36
N TRP A 224 -21.39 -3.36 -10.98
CA TRP A 224 -22.57 -2.76 -11.62
C TRP A 224 -22.50 -2.72 -13.14
N ILE A 225 -21.34 -2.39 -13.74
CA ILE A 225 -21.22 -2.29 -15.20
C ILE A 225 -20.97 -3.65 -15.82
N PHE A 226 -19.95 -4.38 -15.36
CA PHE A 226 -19.72 -5.76 -15.79
C PHE A 226 -20.86 -6.68 -15.30
N GLY A 227 -21.34 -6.41 -14.08
CA GLY A 227 -22.52 -7.02 -13.49
C GLY A 227 -22.17 -8.15 -12.54
N ILE A 228 -22.67 -8.04 -11.30
CA ILE A 228 -22.30 -8.96 -10.22
C ILE A 228 -22.63 -10.43 -10.51
N ASP A 229 -23.65 -10.72 -11.32
CA ASP A 229 -24.03 -12.11 -11.60
C ASP A 229 -22.96 -12.80 -12.45
N LYS A 230 -22.47 -12.13 -13.49
CA LYS A 230 -21.35 -12.61 -14.32
C LYS A 230 -20.07 -12.72 -13.51
N ALA A 231 -19.74 -11.67 -12.76
CA ALA A 231 -18.58 -11.67 -11.87
C ALA A 231 -18.60 -12.84 -10.87
N TRP A 232 -19.79 -13.17 -10.36
CA TRP A 232 -19.95 -14.26 -9.42
C TRP A 232 -19.80 -15.64 -10.07
N GLU A 233 -20.20 -15.79 -11.32
CA GLU A 233 -19.97 -17.00 -12.10
C GLU A 233 -18.48 -17.17 -12.41
N GLU A 234 -17.81 -16.12 -12.89
CA GLU A 234 -16.36 -16.11 -13.16
C GLU A 234 -15.53 -16.43 -11.90
N LEU A 235 -15.89 -15.86 -10.75
CA LEU A 235 -15.21 -16.13 -9.47
C LEU A 235 -15.22 -17.61 -9.08
N HIS A 236 -16.25 -18.36 -9.49
CA HIS A 236 -16.41 -19.78 -9.15
C HIS A 236 -15.99 -20.72 -10.29
N LYS A 237 -15.58 -20.18 -11.43
CA LYS A 237 -15.05 -20.95 -12.54
C LYS A 237 -13.70 -21.53 -12.15
N GLY A 238 -13.50 -22.84 -12.36
CA GLY A 238 -12.31 -23.54 -11.86
C GLY A 238 -12.12 -23.55 -10.35
N GLY A 239 -13.09 -23.08 -9.55
CA GLY A 239 -12.90 -22.86 -8.11
C GLY A 239 -12.97 -24.15 -7.26
N ASP A 240 -11.97 -24.37 -6.41
CA ASP A 240 -11.95 -25.47 -5.43
C ASP A 240 -12.85 -25.17 -4.22
N ILE A 241 -13.22 -23.90 -4.03
CA ILE A 241 -14.12 -23.45 -2.97
C ILE A 241 -15.31 -22.65 -3.51
N LYS A 242 -16.40 -22.65 -2.74
CA LYS A 242 -17.56 -21.81 -3.02
C LYS A 242 -17.69 -20.71 -1.97
N ILE A 243 -17.57 -19.47 -2.42
CA ILE A 243 -17.72 -18.30 -1.57
C ILE A 243 -19.19 -18.16 -1.17
N PRO A 244 -19.50 -17.89 0.11
CA PRO A 244 -20.88 -17.67 0.54
C PRO A 244 -21.54 -16.51 -0.21
N LYS A 245 -22.79 -16.69 -0.65
CA LYS A 245 -23.56 -15.68 -1.41
C LYS A 245 -23.68 -14.32 -0.71
N LEU A 246 -23.50 -14.25 0.60
CA LEU A 246 -23.44 -12.99 1.34
C LEU A 246 -22.37 -12.04 0.75
N PHE A 247 -21.20 -12.57 0.38
CA PHE A 247 -20.11 -11.76 -0.17
C PHE A 247 -20.45 -11.15 -1.53
N LYS A 248 -21.36 -11.77 -2.30
CA LYS A 248 -21.90 -11.18 -3.52
C LYS A 248 -22.56 -9.82 -3.25
N TYR A 249 -23.34 -9.74 -2.17
CA TYR A 249 -24.01 -8.50 -1.76
C TYR A 249 -23.04 -7.52 -1.11
N VAL A 250 -22.03 -8.02 -0.40
CA VAL A 250 -20.94 -7.17 0.12
C VAL A 250 -20.23 -6.47 -1.04
N MET A 251 -19.80 -7.23 -2.06
CA MET A 251 -19.11 -6.68 -3.24
C MET A 251 -19.97 -5.69 -4.02
N LYS A 252 -21.28 -5.95 -4.17
CA LYS A 252 -22.16 -5.07 -4.96
C LYS A 252 -22.60 -3.81 -4.22
N TYR A 253 -22.92 -3.91 -2.93
CA TYR A 253 -23.57 -2.82 -2.19
C TYR A 253 -22.70 -2.27 -1.07
N VAL A 254 -22.13 -3.13 -0.23
CA VAL A 254 -21.40 -2.70 0.97
C VAL A 254 -20.07 -2.05 0.59
N THR A 255 -19.27 -2.69 -0.26
CA THR A 255 -17.94 -2.18 -0.64
C THR A 255 -18.03 -0.82 -1.32
N PRO A 256 -18.85 -0.60 -2.38
CA PRO A 256 -18.90 0.72 -3.01
C PRO A 256 -19.49 1.78 -2.07
N LEU A 257 -20.51 1.45 -1.28
CA LEU A 257 -21.09 2.39 -0.32
C LEU A 257 -20.05 2.80 0.74
N TYR A 258 -19.34 1.83 1.31
CA TYR A 258 -18.34 2.07 2.35
C TYR A 258 -17.20 2.96 1.84
N LEU A 259 -16.64 2.64 0.66
CA LEU A 259 -15.58 3.45 0.05
C LEU A 259 -16.08 4.86 -0.31
N GLY A 260 -17.29 4.97 -0.85
CA GLY A 260 -17.92 6.26 -1.14
C GLY A 260 -18.11 7.12 0.11
N VAL A 261 -18.60 6.52 1.21
CA VAL A 261 -18.74 7.20 2.51
C VAL A 261 -17.40 7.67 3.05
N ILE A 262 -16.34 6.86 2.96
CA ILE A 262 -14.99 7.25 3.39
C ILE A 262 -14.50 8.46 2.60
N VAL A 263 -14.57 8.41 1.27
CA VAL A 263 -14.10 9.50 0.40
C VAL A 263 -14.89 10.78 0.68
N ILE A 264 -16.22 10.69 0.80
CA ILE A 264 -17.08 11.85 1.09
C ILE A 264 -16.78 12.41 2.48
N ALA A 265 -16.75 11.57 3.52
CA ALA A 265 -16.53 12.01 4.90
C ALA A 265 -15.16 12.67 5.08
N TRP A 266 -14.11 12.06 4.52
CA TRP A 266 -12.76 12.64 4.53
C TRP A 266 -12.70 13.96 3.74
N THR A 267 -13.42 14.05 2.62
CA THR A 267 -13.48 15.29 1.82
C THR A 267 -14.04 16.46 2.64
N PHE A 268 -15.07 16.21 3.45
CA PHE A 268 -15.66 17.25 4.30
C PHE A 268 -14.84 17.57 5.55
N GLN A 269 -14.17 16.57 6.15
CA GLN A 269 -13.43 16.75 7.41
C GLN A 269 -12.02 17.31 7.20
N ASP A 270 -11.28 16.81 6.19
CA ASP A 270 -9.82 16.91 6.16
C ASP A 270 -9.24 17.42 4.83
N ALA A 271 -9.94 17.23 3.70
CA ALA A 271 -9.37 17.50 2.38
C ALA A 271 -8.86 18.92 2.19
N ILE A 272 -9.60 19.94 2.64
CA ILE A 272 -9.17 21.34 2.52
C ILE A 272 -7.86 21.56 3.27
N GLY A 273 -7.76 21.06 4.50
CA GLY A 273 -6.56 21.18 5.33
C GLY A 273 -5.34 20.53 4.65
N LYS A 274 -5.51 19.33 4.11
CA LYS A 274 -4.45 18.61 3.41
C LYS A 274 -4.07 19.28 2.07
N LEU A 275 -5.04 19.76 1.31
CA LEU A 275 -4.81 20.45 0.04
C LEU A 275 -4.02 21.76 0.21
N VAL A 276 -4.31 22.53 1.26
CA VAL A 276 -3.58 23.78 1.55
C VAL A 276 -2.32 23.56 2.41
N MET A 277 -1.97 22.30 2.70
CA MET A 277 -0.82 21.92 3.54
C MET A 277 -0.85 22.60 4.92
N LYS A 278 -2.04 22.66 5.52
CA LYS A 278 -2.26 23.26 6.84
C LYS A 278 -1.42 22.53 7.89
N GLY A 279 -0.55 23.27 8.58
CA GLY A 279 0.36 22.72 9.60
C GLY A 279 1.75 22.37 9.08
N GLU A 280 1.98 22.37 7.77
CA GLU A 280 3.32 22.16 7.22
C GLU A 280 4.14 23.45 7.20
N PRO A 281 5.44 23.40 7.58
CA PRO A 281 6.34 24.54 7.47
C PRO A 281 6.38 25.10 6.05
N HIS A 282 6.32 26.43 5.90
CA HIS A 282 6.38 27.10 4.59
C HIS A 282 7.64 26.75 3.77
N SER A 283 8.73 26.38 4.44
CA SER A 283 9.96 25.91 3.78
C SER A 283 9.78 24.58 3.03
N ARG A 284 8.80 23.75 3.39
CA ARG A 284 8.50 22.49 2.71
C ARG A 284 7.56 22.65 1.51
N HIS A 285 6.75 23.70 1.48
CA HIS A 285 5.69 23.88 0.46
C HIS A 285 6.18 23.74 -0.99
N PRO A 286 7.33 24.29 -1.41
CA PRO A 286 7.81 24.11 -2.79
C PRO A 286 8.04 22.64 -3.16
N TYR A 287 8.53 21.84 -2.22
CA TYR A 287 8.82 20.41 -2.43
C TYR A 287 7.54 19.58 -2.49
N LEU A 288 6.57 19.87 -1.62
CA LEU A 288 5.27 19.20 -1.62
C LEU A 288 4.50 19.52 -2.92
N TRP A 289 4.51 20.77 -3.38
CA TRP A 289 3.97 21.12 -4.70
C TRP A 289 4.73 20.43 -5.83
N GLY A 290 6.05 20.30 -5.73
CA GLY A 290 6.87 19.53 -6.67
C GLY A 290 6.44 18.07 -6.77
N ALA A 291 6.17 17.42 -5.63
CA ALA A 291 5.67 16.04 -5.57
C ALA A 291 4.30 15.92 -6.27
N ARG A 292 3.37 16.83 -5.97
CA ARG A 292 2.05 16.87 -6.63
C ARG A 292 2.15 17.10 -8.13
N ALA A 293 3.00 18.03 -8.55
CA ALA A 293 3.22 18.31 -9.96
C ALA A 293 3.80 17.10 -10.71
N LEU A 294 4.73 16.37 -10.08
CA LEU A 294 5.25 15.11 -10.62
C LEU A 294 4.14 14.07 -10.79
N MET A 295 3.31 13.85 -9.77
CA MET A 295 2.20 12.89 -9.81
C MET A 295 1.19 13.24 -10.90
N VAL A 296 0.76 14.51 -10.97
CA VAL A 296 -0.15 14.99 -12.01
C VAL A 296 0.49 14.86 -13.40
N GLY A 297 1.77 15.19 -13.53
CA GLY A 297 2.52 15.03 -14.78
C GLY A 297 2.54 13.59 -15.26
N LEU A 298 2.85 12.64 -14.37
CA LEU A 298 2.83 11.21 -14.68
C LEU A 298 1.42 10.73 -15.08
N LEU A 299 0.39 11.14 -14.34
CA LEU A 299 -1.00 10.81 -14.68
C LEU A 299 -1.39 11.34 -16.07
N LEU A 300 -1.06 12.59 -16.38
CA LEU A 300 -1.34 13.18 -17.70
C LEU A 300 -0.59 12.45 -18.82
N ILE A 301 0.67 12.09 -18.61
CA ILE A 301 1.45 11.29 -19.57
C ILE A 301 0.76 9.94 -19.81
N THR A 302 0.35 9.23 -18.75
CA THR A 302 -0.35 7.95 -18.86
C THR A 302 -1.67 8.09 -19.61
N LEU A 303 -2.49 9.10 -19.30
CA LEU A 303 -3.75 9.36 -20.02
C LEU A 303 -3.52 9.66 -21.51
N LEU A 304 -2.49 10.44 -21.85
CA LEU A 304 -2.12 10.71 -23.24
C LEU A 304 -1.65 9.44 -23.96
N MET A 305 -0.91 8.57 -23.27
CA MET A 305 -0.49 7.27 -23.80
C MET A 305 -1.68 6.36 -24.05
N VAL A 306 -2.62 6.23 -23.10
CA VAL A 306 -3.86 5.46 -23.26
C VAL A 306 -4.66 5.98 -24.46
N ARG A 307 -4.83 7.30 -24.57
CA ARG A 307 -5.53 7.91 -25.71
C ARG A 307 -4.83 7.60 -27.04
N LYS A 308 -3.50 7.59 -27.06
CA LYS A 308 -2.72 7.25 -28.25
C LYS A 308 -2.88 5.79 -28.62
N ALA A 309 -2.79 4.87 -27.65
CA ALA A 309 -3.02 3.44 -27.86
C ALA A 309 -4.41 3.17 -28.46
N TRP A 310 -5.45 3.80 -27.91
CA TRP A 310 -6.81 3.67 -28.42
C TRP A 310 -6.93 4.10 -29.89
N LYS A 311 -6.37 5.27 -30.24
CA LYS A 311 -6.36 5.75 -31.63
C LYS A 311 -5.58 4.84 -32.58
N MET A 312 -4.52 4.18 -32.10
CA MET A 312 -3.78 3.21 -32.90
C MET A 312 -4.64 1.98 -33.20
N LYS A 313 -5.41 1.49 -32.21
CA LYS A 313 -6.35 0.39 -32.39
C LYS A 313 -7.50 0.74 -33.35
N GLU A 314 -8.08 1.92 -33.24
CA GLU A 314 -9.14 2.39 -34.16
C GLU A 314 -8.64 2.41 -35.61
N ARG A 315 -7.47 3.00 -35.87
CA ARG A 315 -6.88 3.03 -37.22
C ARG A 315 -6.60 1.64 -37.77
N ALA A 316 -6.08 0.74 -36.93
CA ALA A 316 -5.83 -0.64 -37.34
C ALA A 316 -7.12 -1.43 -37.61
N ALA A 317 -8.25 -1.03 -37.00
CA ALA A 317 -9.56 -1.60 -37.30
C ALA A 317 -10.14 -1.04 -38.61
N ASP A 318 -9.95 0.26 -38.89
CA ASP A 318 -10.39 0.89 -40.13
C ASP A 318 -9.61 0.40 -41.37
N GLU A 319 -8.37 -0.08 -41.19
CA GLU A 319 -7.52 -0.63 -42.25
C GLU A 319 -7.78 -2.13 -42.56
N ARG A 320 -8.66 -2.81 -41.81
CA ARG A 320 -9.01 -4.24 -41.98
C ARG A 320 -10.36 -4.41 -42.68
#